data_AF-A0A939I1Q5-F1
#
_entry.id   AF-A0A939I1Q5-F1
#
_cell.length_a   1.000
_cell.length_b   1.000
_cell.length_c   1.000
_cell.angle_alpha   90.00
_cell.angle_beta   90.00
_cell.angle_gamma   90.00
#
_symmetry.space_group_name_H-M   'P 1'
#
loop_
_entity.id
_entity.type
_entity.pdbx_description
1 polymer ?
#
loop_
_entity_poly.entity_id
_entity_poly.type
_entity_poly.pdbx_seq_one_letter_code
_entity_poly.pdbx_strand_id
1 'polypeptide(L)'
;MKTMFLDMEWGQIYGSYKRDFIPTEIGAIVYNSENDVPILESKKLSYDIDIVIRKNIINQVGKTVGVSETVANTGRGEYQKRFDSSYILTENDLVAARKISHLSLHELGKYLHTLFNKHQVDRIILFGGHGDINIMRKARVNLSKLKIIDLQQIVKKETRHRFSLDKLSLIIGFYANRNLFGSKNFRYPLPKRYKYLIKPHKAIGDACRIFIVYKEFYGVKHEFVQQCRNYIHANNVVDES
;
A
#
# COMPACT_ATOMS: atom_id res chain seq x y z
N MET A 1 2.11 2.56 23.14
CA MET A 1 2.43 1.56 22.09
C MET A 1 2.30 2.25 20.73
N LYS A 2 3.38 2.30 19.95
CA LYS A 2 3.39 3.05 18.69
C LYS A 2 3.06 2.13 17.51
N THR A 3 2.03 2.51 16.79
CA THR A 3 1.49 1.73 15.67
C THR A 3 1.86 2.39 14.35
N MET A 4 2.39 1.61 13.43
CA MET A 4 2.67 2.03 12.06
C MET A 4 1.64 1.43 11.10
N PHE A 5 1.03 2.25 10.26
CA PHE A 5 0.25 1.81 9.10
C PHE A 5 1.18 1.90 7.90
N LEU A 6 1.46 0.78 7.26
CA LEU A 6 2.47 0.68 6.22
C LEU A 6 1.83 0.18 4.93
N ASP A 7 2.25 0.79 3.83
CA ASP A 7 1.97 0.32 2.48
C ASP A 7 3.22 0.55 1.62
N MET A 8 3.46 -0.35 0.67
CA MET A 8 4.57 -0.26 -0.26
C MET A 8 4.11 -0.53 -1.69
N GLU A 9 4.77 0.12 -2.63
CA GLU A 9 4.60 -0.14 -4.05
C GLU A 9 5.83 -0.86 -4.59
N TRP A 10 5.62 -1.84 -5.48
CA TRP A 10 6.69 -2.56 -6.15
C TRP A 10 6.27 -3.01 -7.55
N GLY A 11 7.24 -3.06 -8.45
CA GLY A 11 7.05 -3.55 -9.82
C GLY A 11 7.85 -4.83 -10.08
N GLN A 12 7.32 -5.72 -10.92
CA GLN A 12 8.10 -6.84 -11.45
C GLN A 12 9.11 -6.30 -12.45
N ILE A 13 10.34 -6.81 -12.45
CA ILE A 13 11.30 -6.45 -13.51
C ILE A 13 10.75 -6.89 -14.87
N TYR A 14 10.78 -5.99 -15.85
CA TYR A 14 10.25 -6.27 -17.19
C TYR A 14 11.13 -7.28 -17.93
N GLY A 15 10.52 -8.31 -18.51
CA GLY A 15 11.23 -9.41 -19.17
C GLY A 15 11.91 -10.42 -18.24
N SER A 16 11.70 -10.34 -16.92
CA SER A 16 12.24 -11.30 -15.94
C SER A 16 11.21 -12.33 -15.46
N TYR A 17 11.67 -13.32 -14.67
CA TYR A 17 10.79 -14.26 -13.98
C TYR A 17 9.97 -13.61 -12.86
N LYS A 18 8.85 -14.25 -12.48
CA LYS A 18 7.85 -13.78 -11.50
C LYS A 18 8.38 -13.48 -10.07
N ARG A 19 9.67 -13.62 -9.79
CA ARG A 19 10.25 -13.43 -8.44
C ARG A 19 11.19 -12.22 -8.32
N ASP A 20 11.52 -11.59 -9.43
CA ASP A 20 12.41 -10.44 -9.52
C ASP A 20 11.57 -9.15 -9.49
N PHE A 21 11.69 -8.39 -8.39
CA PHE A 21 10.89 -7.18 -8.15
C PHE A 21 11.75 -6.03 -7.67
N ILE A 22 11.24 -4.82 -7.85
CA ILE A 22 11.84 -3.56 -7.41
C ILE A 22 10.82 -2.80 -6.56
N PRO A 23 11.12 -2.52 -5.28
CA PRO A 23 10.33 -1.58 -4.49
C PRO A 23 10.49 -0.17 -5.06
N THR A 24 9.38 0.57 -5.18
CA THR A 24 9.33 1.89 -5.83
C THR A 24 8.88 3.00 -4.89
N GLU A 25 7.96 2.71 -3.97
CA GLU A 25 7.48 3.67 -2.99
C GLU A 25 7.20 2.99 -1.64
N ILE A 26 7.43 3.71 -0.56
CA ILE A 26 7.07 3.33 0.81
C ILE A 26 6.27 4.48 1.40
N GLY A 27 5.15 4.16 2.03
CA GLY A 27 4.32 5.12 2.75
C GLY A 27 3.95 4.58 4.13
N ALA A 28 4.07 5.44 5.13
CA ALA A 28 3.76 5.08 6.49
C ALA A 28 3.06 6.22 7.25
N ILE A 29 2.09 5.83 8.09
CA ILE A 29 1.58 6.65 9.18
C ILE A 29 2.10 6.04 10.48
N VAL A 30 2.79 6.82 11.30
CA VAL A 30 3.12 6.47 12.68
C VAL A 30 2.13 7.16 13.59
N TYR A 31 1.49 6.40 14.47
CA TYR A 31 0.43 6.89 15.33
C TYR A 31 0.62 6.39 16.77
N ASN A 32 0.47 7.32 17.72
CA ASN A 32 0.33 7.02 19.14
C ASN A 32 -1.08 7.44 19.58
N SER A 33 -1.82 6.52 20.21
CA SER A 33 -3.18 6.78 20.69
C SER A 33 -3.26 7.86 21.77
N GLU A 34 -2.17 8.07 22.52
CA GLU A 34 -2.13 9.07 23.59
C GLU A 34 -2.19 10.51 23.06
N ASN A 35 -1.60 10.76 21.88
CA ASN A 35 -1.46 12.10 21.32
C ASN A 35 -2.40 12.36 20.14
N ASP A 36 -3.06 11.33 19.59
CA ASP A 36 -3.94 11.33 18.40
C ASP A 36 -3.41 12.15 17.20
N VAL A 37 -2.08 12.30 17.08
CA VAL A 37 -1.42 13.02 15.99
C VAL A 37 -0.62 12.03 15.13
N PRO A 38 -1.03 11.79 13.87
CA PRO A 38 -0.28 10.92 12.97
C PRO A 38 0.94 11.63 12.40
N ILE A 39 2.05 10.91 12.30
CA ILE A 39 3.27 11.33 11.63
C ILE A 39 3.35 10.59 10.29
N LEU A 40 3.42 11.35 9.20
CA LEU A 40 3.54 10.80 7.85
C LEU A 40 5.01 10.68 7.45
N GLU A 41 5.39 9.49 7.00
CA GLU A 41 6.73 9.17 6.50
C GLU A 41 6.60 8.51 5.13
N SER A 42 7.45 8.90 4.18
CA SER A 42 7.42 8.29 2.85
C SER A 42 8.79 8.29 2.24
N LYS A 43 9.08 7.29 1.41
CA LYS A 43 10.29 7.26 0.60
C LYS A 43 9.97 6.76 -0.80
N LYS A 44 10.46 7.48 -1.81
CA LYS A 44 10.54 6.97 -3.17
C LYS A 44 11.88 6.27 -3.35
N LEU A 45 11.83 5.13 -4.01
CA LEU A 45 12.97 4.33 -4.41
C LEU A 45 12.97 4.32 -5.94
N SER A 46 14.06 4.76 -6.53
CA SER A 46 14.14 4.97 -7.96
C SER A 46 15.42 4.35 -8.49
N TYR A 47 15.28 3.49 -9.48
CA TYR A 47 16.37 2.75 -10.08
C TYR A 47 16.22 2.78 -11.60
N ASP A 48 17.35 2.82 -12.28
CA ASP A 48 17.41 2.66 -13.72
C ASP A 48 17.19 1.20 -14.11
N ILE A 49 15.93 0.79 -14.08
CA ILE A 49 15.47 -0.54 -14.47
C ILE A 49 14.01 -0.47 -14.92
N ASP A 50 13.71 -1.19 -16.00
CA ASP A 50 12.36 -1.29 -16.53
C ASP A 50 11.54 -2.26 -15.69
N ILE A 51 10.38 -1.80 -15.22
CA ILE A 51 9.44 -2.56 -14.40
C ILE A 51 8.04 -2.56 -15.00
N VAL A 52 7.33 -3.66 -14.80
CA VAL A 52 5.92 -3.80 -15.17
C VAL A 52 5.06 -3.17 -14.10
N ILE A 53 4.26 -2.19 -14.50
CA ILE A 53 3.19 -1.58 -13.71
C ILE A 53 1.88 -2.22 -14.15
N ARG A 54 1.25 -2.94 -13.23
CA ARG A 54 -0.09 -3.51 -13.40
C ARG A 54 -1.09 -2.65 -12.67
N LYS A 55 -2.14 -2.21 -13.36
CA LYS A 55 -3.27 -1.50 -12.73
C LYS A 55 -4.56 -2.23 -13.03
N ASN A 56 -5.34 -2.47 -11.99
CA ASN A 56 -6.69 -2.99 -12.15
C ASN A 56 -7.56 -1.91 -12.80
N ILE A 57 -8.27 -2.29 -13.85
CA ILE A 57 -9.34 -1.47 -14.41
C ILE A 57 -10.57 -1.74 -13.54
N ILE A 58 -11.02 -0.72 -12.83
CA ILE A 58 -12.17 -0.80 -11.92
C ILE A 58 -13.39 -0.11 -12.53
N ASN A 59 -14.57 -0.69 -12.33
CA ASN A 59 -15.83 -0.03 -12.68
C ASN A 59 -16.28 0.96 -11.60
N GLN A 60 -17.43 1.62 -11.81
CA GLN A 60 -17.97 2.65 -10.90
C GLN A 60 -18.27 2.15 -9.47
N VAL A 61 -18.42 0.84 -9.28
CA VAL A 61 -18.67 0.21 -7.96
C VAL A 61 -17.41 -0.44 -7.37
N GLY A 62 -16.23 -0.13 -7.92
CA GLY A 62 -14.94 -0.63 -7.43
C GLY A 62 -14.73 -2.13 -7.67
N LYS A 63 -15.41 -2.74 -8.64
CA LYS A 63 -15.16 -4.11 -9.09
C LYS A 63 -14.11 -4.10 -10.21
N THR A 64 -13.11 -4.97 -10.11
CA THR A 64 -12.10 -5.18 -11.17
C THR A 64 -12.75 -5.82 -12.39
N VAL A 65 -12.60 -5.20 -13.56
CA VAL A 65 -13.13 -5.66 -14.87
C VAL A 65 -12.03 -5.97 -15.88
N GLY A 66 -10.77 -5.67 -15.54
CA GLY A 66 -9.61 -5.95 -16.39
C GLY A 66 -8.32 -5.51 -15.73
N VAL A 67 -7.20 -5.68 -16.43
CA VAL A 67 -5.88 -5.23 -15.99
C VAL A 67 -5.20 -4.52 -17.15
N SER A 68 -4.67 -3.33 -16.91
CA SER A 68 -3.76 -2.66 -17.83
C SER A 68 -2.32 -2.91 -17.40
N GLU A 69 -1.47 -3.29 -18.35
CA GLU A 69 -0.03 -3.47 -18.14
C GLU A 69 0.74 -2.41 -18.93
N THR A 70 1.66 -1.75 -18.25
CA THR A 70 2.58 -0.79 -18.86
C THR A 70 3.97 -0.99 -18.30
N VAL A 71 4.99 -0.53 -19.02
CA VAL A 71 6.38 -0.55 -18.56
C VAL A 71 6.77 0.86 -18.13
N ALA A 72 7.53 0.95 -17.04
CA ALA A 72 8.06 2.20 -16.53
C ALA A 72 9.51 2.02 -16.10
N ASN A 73 10.31 3.07 -16.24
CA ASN A 73 11.62 3.19 -15.65
C ASN A 73 11.64 4.44 -14.76
N THR A 74 11.61 4.22 -13.45
CA THR A 74 11.54 5.34 -12.51
C THR A 74 12.83 6.14 -12.45
N GLY A 75 13.99 5.52 -12.67
CA GLY A 75 15.30 6.17 -12.66
C GLY A 75 15.49 7.13 -13.84
N ARG A 76 14.97 6.77 -15.01
CA ARG A 76 14.98 7.61 -16.22
C ARG A 76 13.77 8.52 -16.37
N GLY A 77 12.79 8.43 -15.47
CA GLY A 77 11.54 9.19 -15.57
C GLY A 77 10.65 8.78 -16.75
N GLU A 78 10.82 7.56 -17.26
CA GLU A 78 10.03 7.02 -18.38
C GLU A 78 8.80 6.29 -17.84
N TYR A 79 7.63 6.60 -18.38
CA TYR A 79 6.37 5.98 -17.97
C TYR A 79 5.53 5.61 -19.18
N GLN A 80 4.60 4.68 -18.99
CA GLN A 80 3.61 4.27 -20.00
C GLN A 80 4.23 3.67 -21.28
N LYS A 81 5.42 3.08 -21.18
CA LYS A 81 6.01 2.31 -22.28
C LYS A 81 5.10 1.11 -22.57
N ARG A 82 5.00 0.75 -23.86
CA ARG A 82 4.20 -0.39 -24.30
C ARG A 82 4.73 -1.66 -23.64
N PHE A 83 3.81 -2.43 -23.04
CA PHE A 83 4.11 -3.76 -22.56
C PHE A 83 4.03 -4.76 -23.72
N ASP A 84 5.12 -5.48 -23.95
CA ASP A 84 5.18 -6.66 -24.81
C ASP A 84 5.43 -7.89 -23.93
N SER A 85 4.47 -8.82 -23.92
CA SER A 85 4.51 -10.04 -23.12
C SER A 85 5.52 -11.08 -23.62
N SER A 86 6.01 -10.95 -24.85
CA SER A 86 7.02 -11.84 -25.45
C SER A 86 8.46 -11.41 -25.15
N TYR A 87 8.64 -10.17 -24.65
CA TYR A 87 9.95 -9.67 -24.28
C TYR A 87 10.52 -10.43 -23.08
N ILE A 88 11.75 -10.93 -23.24
CA ILE A 88 12.50 -11.65 -22.22
C ILE A 88 13.91 -11.03 -22.16
N LEU A 89 14.39 -10.77 -20.96
CA LEU A 89 15.75 -10.28 -20.74
C LEU A 89 16.77 -11.36 -21.11
N THR A 90 17.89 -10.94 -21.69
CA THR A 90 19.03 -11.84 -21.90
C THR A 90 19.62 -12.25 -20.55
N GLU A 91 20.43 -13.32 -20.52
CA GLU A 91 21.07 -13.77 -19.27
C GLU A 91 21.94 -12.67 -18.64
N ASN A 92 22.68 -11.92 -19.46
CA ASN A 92 23.51 -10.81 -18.98
C ASN A 92 22.66 -9.68 -18.38
N ASP A 93 21.55 -9.33 -19.03
CA ASP A 93 20.63 -8.31 -18.52
C ASP A 93 19.93 -8.77 -17.24
N LEU A 94 19.59 -10.06 -17.13
CA LEU A 94 19.05 -10.65 -15.90
C LEU A 94 20.03 -10.55 -14.74
N VAL A 95 21.32 -10.79 -14.98
CA VAL A 95 22.36 -10.64 -13.95
C VAL A 95 22.45 -9.18 -13.50
N ALA A 96 22.45 -8.22 -14.43
CA ALA A 96 22.48 -6.79 -14.11
C ALA A 96 21.21 -6.37 -13.33
N ALA A 97 20.03 -6.77 -13.80
CA ALA A 97 18.75 -6.49 -13.17
C ALA A 97 18.67 -7.04 -11.73
N ARG A 98 19.17 -8.26 -11.50
CA ARG A 98 19.22 -8.86 -10.15
C ARG A 98 20.16 -8.13 -9.21
N LYS A 99 21.29 -7.58 -9.70
CA LYS A 99 22.15 -6.72 -8.89
C LYS A 99 21.40 -5.47 -8.42
N ILE A 100 20.66 -4.81 -9.32
CA ILE A 100 19.81 -3.66 -8.99
C ILE A 100 18.72 -4.07 -7.98
N SER A 101 18.05 -5.20 -8.20
CA SER A 101 17.04 -5.72 -7.26
C SER A 101 17.63 -5.95 -5.87
N HIS A 102 18.81 -6.56 -5.77
CA HIS A 102 19.49 -6.77 -4.49
C HIS A 102 19.81 -5.45 -3.78
N LEU A 103 20.37 -4.47 -4.49
CA LEU A 103 20.65 -3.13 -3.96
C LEU A 103 19.36 -2.46 -3.46
N SER A 104 18.27 -2.57 -4.24
CA SER A 104 17.00 -1.96 -3.89
C SER A 104 16.36 -2.55 -2.63
N LEU A 105 16.44 -3.87 -2.46
CA LEU A 105 15.95 -4.57 -1.27
C LEU A 105 16.80 -4.23 -0.05
N HIS A 106 18.12 -4.09 -0.22
CA HIS A 106 19.00 -3.67 0.86
C HIS A 106 18.71 -2.23 1.32
N GLU A 107 18.47 -1.30 0.39
CA GLU A 107 18.06 0.06 0.72
C GLU A 107 16.70 0.10 1.43
N LEU A 108 15.73 -0.67 0.94
CA LEU A 108 14.42 -0.84 1.59
C LEU A 108 14.59 -1.33 3.04
N GLY A 109 15.40 -2.37 3.25
CA GLY A 109 15.66 -2.94 4.57
C GLY A 109 16.27 -1.93 5.54
N LYS A 110 17.30 -1.19 5.09
CA LYS A 110 17.92 -0.11 5.87
C LYS A 110 16.93 0.99 6.24
N TYR A 111 16.11 1.40 5.28
CA TYR A 111 15.12 2.45 5.53
C TYR A 111 14.07 2.01 6.55
N LEU A 112 13.47 0.82 6.39
CA LEU A 112 12.48 0.29 7.33
C LEU A 112 13.07 0.08 8.72
N HIS A 113 14.30 -0.43 8.83
CA HIS A 113 14.98 -0.55 10.12
C HIS A 113 15.16 0.82 10.80
N THR A 114 15.63 1.82 10.06
CA THR A 114 15.78 3.20 10.56
C THR A 114 14.43 3.75 11.02
N LEU A 115 13.37 3.53 10.23
CA LEU A 115 12.04 4.02 10.51
C LEU A 115 11.45 3.38 11.77
N PHE A 116 11.59 2.05 11.92
CA PHE A 116 11.11 1.32 13.08
C PHE A 116 11.83 1.74 14.37
N ASN A 117 13.16 1.93 14.31
CA ASN A 117 13.93 2.38 15.46
C ASN A 117 13.64 3.84 15.83
N LYS A 118 13.66 4.76 14.84
CA LYS A 118 13.37 6.19 15.03
C LYS A 118 12.04 6.41 15.74
N HIS A 119 11.03 5.65 15.33
CA HIS A 119 9.68 5.77 15.85
C HIS A 119 9.34 4.76 16.93
N GLN A 120 10.28 3.90 17.36
CA GLN A 120 10.04 2.84 18.35
C GLN A 120 8.76 2.05 18.05
N VAL A 121 8.65 1.54 16.82
CA VAL A 121 7.44 0.86 16.34
C VAL A 121 7.32 -0.51 17.00
N ASP A 122 6.18 -0.76 17.65
CA ASP A 122 5.88 -2.05 18.27
C ASP A 122 4.93 -2.90 17.40
N ARG A 123 4.15 -2.22 16.55
CA ARG A 123 3.06 -2.80 15.78
C ARG A 123 3.01 -2.24 14.36
N ILE A 124 2.81 -3.12 13.39
CA ILE A 124 2.55 -2.75 12.00
C ILE A 124 1.13 -3.21 11.63
N ILE A 125 0.38 -2.31 11.01
CA ILE A 125 -0.92 -2.58 10.41
C ILE A 125 -0.78 -2.47 8.90
N LEU A 126 -1.17 -3.53 8.20
CA LEU A 126 -1.20 -3.64 6.74
C LEU A 126 -2.65 -3.88 6.28
N PHE A 127 -2.90 -3.79 4.97
CA PHE A 127 -4.19 -4.13 4.38
C PHE A 127 -4.00 -5.08 3.20
N GLY A 128 -4.28 -6.38 3.40
CA GLY A 128 -3.94 -7.39 2.40
C GLY A 128 -2.43 -7.60 2.26
N GLY A 129 -1.69 -7.44 3.36
CA GLY A 129 -0.23 -7.24 3.38
C GLY A 129 0.65 -8.46 3.11
N HIS A 130 0.15 -9.51 2.45
CA HIS A 130 0.97 -10.70 2.15
C HIS A 130 2.18 -10.33 1.26
N GLY A 131 1.96 -9.48 0.26
CA GLY A 131 3.01 -8.94 -0.61
C GLY A 131 4.04 -8.11 0.16
N ASP A 132 3.57 -7.19 1.01
CA ASP A 132 4.40 -6.34 1.87
C ASP A 132 5.28 -7.15 2.82
N ILE A 133 4.71 -8.18 3.45
CA ILE A 133 5.46 -9.06 4.35
C ILE A 133 6.53 -9.83 3.55
N ASN A 134 6.20 -10.31 2.36
CA ASN A 134 7.16 -11.03 1.52
C ASN A 134 8.32 -10.13 1.07
N ILE A 135 8.05 -8.89 0.66
CA ILE A 135 9.11 -7.96 0.24
C ILE A 135 9.96 -7.52 1.44
N MET A 136 9.37 -7.30 2.62
CA MET A 136 10.13 -7.04 3.86
C MET A 136 11.06 -8.21 4.22
N ARG A 137 10.59 -9.46 4.08
CA ARG A 137 11.43 -10.65 4.30
C ARG A 137 12.58 -10.72 3.29
N LYS A 138 12.33 -10.47 2.00
CA LYS A 138 13.38 -10.38 0.97
C LYS A 138 14.38 -9.27 1.26
N ALA A 139 13.92 -8.15 1.82
CA ALA A 139 14.74 -7.03 2.28
C ALA A 139 15.44 -7.28 3.64
N ARG A 140 15.35 -8.50 4.19
CA ARG A 140 15.97 -8.90 5.47
C ARG A 140 15.56 -8.02 6.65
N VAL A 141 14.34 -7.47 6.62
CA VAL A 141 13.77 -6.73 7.73
C VAL A 141 13.47 -7.69 8.88
N ASN A 142 13.93 -7.37 10.09
CA ASN A 142 13.62 -8.16 11.27
C ASN A 142 12.19 -7.87 11.74
N LEU A 143 11.29 -8.84 11.55
CA LEU A 143 9.88 -8.74 11.93
C LEU A 143 9.56 -9.44 13.26
N SER A 144 10.52 -10.13 13.90
CA SER A 144 10.23 -11.01 15.05
C SER A 144 9.75 -10.26 16.30
N LYS A 145 10.16 -9.01 16.46
CA LYS A 145 9.77 -8.14 17.58
C LYS A 145 8.53 -7.31 17.30
N LEU A 146 7.96 -7.41 16.09
CA LEU A 146 6.86 -6.56 15.65
C LEU A 146 5.55 -7.33 15.65
N LYS A 147 4.50 -6.75 16.23
CA LYS A 147 3.14 -7.26 16.06
C LYS A 147 2.59 -6.84 14.70
N ILE A 148 2.52 -7.76 13.75
CA ILE A 148 1.94 -7.50 12.43
C ILE A 148 0.46 -7.87 12.42
N ILE A 149 -0.38 -6.96 11.93
CA ILE A 149 -1.83 -7.11 11.85
C ILE A 149 -2.29 -6.82 10.42
N ASP A 150 -3.10 -7.71 9.86
CA ASP A 150 -3.79 -7.47 8.59
C ASP A 150 -5.22 -6.99 8.86
N LEU A 151 -5.46 -5.70 8.60
CA LEU A 151 -6.75 -5.06 8.82
C LEU A 151 -7.83 -5.60 7.88
N GLN A 152 -7.48 -6.03 6.66
CA GLN A 152 -8.45 -6.60 5.70
C GLN A 152 -9.08 -7.87 6.28
N GLN A 153 -8.27 -8.70 6.95
CA GLN A 153 -8.76 -9.95 7.55
C GLN A 153 -9.64 -9.70 8.77
N ILE A 154 -9.34 -8.67 9.56
CA ILE A 154 -10.18 -8.25 10.68
C ILE A 154 -11.54 -7.76 10.17
N VAL A 155 -11.55 -6.88 9.17
CA VAL A 155 -12.78 -6.37 8.56
C VAL A 155 -13.58 -7.51 7.91
N LYS A 156 -12.91 -8.43 7.20
CA LYS A 156 -13.55 -9.61 6.60
C LYS A 156 -14.25 -10.46 7.67
N LYS A 157 -13.61 -10.71 8.81
CA LYS A 157 -14.20 -11.51 9.89
C LYS A 157 -15.49 -10.88 10.44
N GLU A 158 -15.52 -9.55 10.57
CA GLU A 158 -16.65 -8.83 11.14
C GLU A 158 -17.83 -8.68 10.14
N THR A 159 -17.50 -8.47 8.87
CA THR A 159 -18.48 -8.17 7.82
C THR A 159 -18.88 -9.38 6.98
N ARG A 160 -18.14 -10.49 7.10
CA ARG A 160 -18.19 -11.69 6.25
C ARG A 160 -17.81 -11.47 4.79
N HIS A 161 -17.37 -10.26 4.41
CA HIS A 161 -17.01 -9.92 3.04
C HIS A 161 -15.56 -9.43 2.93
N ARG A 162 -14.85 -9.80 1.86
CA ARG A 162 -13.49 -9.33 1.61
C ARG A 162 -13.49 -8.03 0.79
N PHE A 163 -13.37 -6.90 1.48
CA PHE A 163 -13.29 -5.59 0.84
C PHE A 163 -11.88 -5.25 0.31
N SER A 164 -11.82 -4.57 -0.84
CA SER A 164 -10.63 -3.83 -1.25
C SER A 164 -10.53 -2.51 -0.49
N LEU A 165 -9.33 -1.92 -0.46
CA LEU A 165 -9.12 -0.61 0.17
C LEU A 165 -9.91 0.49 -0.56
N ASP A 166 -10.08 0.37 -1.88
CA ASP A 166 -10.94 1.23 -2.71
C ASP A 166 -12.38 1.22 -2.24
N LYS A 167 -12.98 0.04 -2.09
CA LYS A 167 -14.36 -0.08 -1.60
C LYS A 167 -14.50 0.51 -0.20
N LEU A 168 -13.59 0.20 0.74
CA LEU A 168 -13.68 0.76 2.09
C LEU A 168 -13.50 2.27 2.11
N SER A 169 -12.63 2.82 1.26
CA SER A 169 -12.43 4.27 1.17
C SER A 169 -13.67 4.99 0.66
N LEU A 170 -14.40 4.38 -0.28
CA LEU A 170 -15.71 4.89 -0.72
C LEU A 170 -16.73 4.83 0.42
N ILE A 171 -16.83 3.69 1.11
CA ILE A 171 -17.79 3.47 2.20
C ILE A 171 -17.62 4.49 3.33
N ILE A 172 -16.39 4.73 3.78
CA ILE A 172 -16.11 5.66 4.88
C ILE A 172 -16.08 7.13 4.42
N GLY A 173 -16.26 7.39 3.13
CA GLY A 173 -16.13 8.72 2.55
C GLY A 173 -14.74 9.32 2.78
N PHE A 174 -13.69 8.53 2.54
CA PHE A 174 -12.31 8.99 2.67
C PHE A 174 -12.08 10.21 1.77
N TYR A 175 -11.45 11.24 2.33
CA TYR A 175 -11.02 12.41 1.58
C TYR A 175 -9.60 12.84 1.94
N ALA A 176 -8.98 13.54 1.00
CA ALA A 176 -7.75 14.27 1.22
C ALA A 176 -7.81 15.60 0.46
N ASN A 177 -7.54 16.69 1.15
CA ASN A 177 -7.41 18.03 0.57
C ASN A 177 -6.02 18.59 0.89
N ARG A 178 -5.77 19.88 0.60
CA ARG A 178 -4.42 20.49 0.75
C ARG A 178 -3.87 20.44 2.18
N ASN A 179 -4.75 20.42 3.19
CA ASN A 179 -4.37 20.62 4.59
C ASN A 179 -4.87 19.50 5.51
N LEU A 180 -5.77 18.65 5.04
CA LEU A 180 -6.43 17.62 5.85
C LEU A 180 -6.61 16.34 5.06
N PHE A 181 -6.66 15.22 5.77
CA PHE A 181 -7.18 13.96 5.27
C PHE A 181 -8.02 13.29 6.36
N GLY A 182 -8.94 12.41 5.97
CA GLY A 182 -9.85 11.81 6.94
C GLY A 182 -11.09 11.19 6.32
N SER A 183 -12.12 11.13 7.14
CA SER A 183 -13.47 10.66 6.84
C SER A 183 -14.49 11.60 7.48
N LYS A 184 -15.78 11.24 7.41
CA LYS A 184 -16.85 11.94 8.14
C LYS A 184 -16.52 12.08 9.64
N ASN A 185 -16.00 11.02 10.26
CA ASN A 185 -15.87 10.91 11.72
C ASN A 185 -14.49 11.34 12.24
N PHE A 186 -13.43 11.22 11.43
CA PHE A 186 -12.06 11.52 11.84
C PHE A 186 -11.37 12.46 10.86
N ARG A 187 -10.61 13.43 11.37
CA ARG A 187 -9.92 14.44 10.56
C ARG A 187 -8.51 14.68 11.10
N TYR A 188 -7.52 14.67 10.21
CA TYR A 188 -6.12 14.80 10.58
C TYR A 188 -5.40 15.83 9.71
N PRO A 189 -4.44 16.57 10.29
CA PRO A 189 -3.62 17.51 9.53
C PRO A 189 -2.76 16.79 8.50
N LEU A 190 -2.71 17.35 7.29
CA LEU A 190 -1.84 16.92 6.21
C LEU A 190 -0.66 17.89 6.07
N PRO A 191 0.59 17.44 6.33
CA PRO A 191 1.76 18.27 6.10
C PRO A 191 1.86 18.71 4.63
N LYS A 192 2.22 19.97 4.38
CA LYS A 192 2.30 20.58 3.04
C LYS A 192 3.10 19.75 2.02
N ARG A 193 4.14 19.03 2.47
CA ARG A 193 4.97 18.16 1.63
C ARG A 193 4.19 16.98 1.00
N TYR A 194 3.03 16.61 1.55
CA TYR A 194 2.20 15.49 1.10
C TYR A 194 0.93 15.91 0.34
N LYS A 195 0.68 17.21 0.16
CA LYS A 195 -0.58 17.75 -0.37
C LYS A 195 -1.04 17.16 -1.71
N TYR A 196 -0.14 16.61 -2.53
CA TYR A 196 -0.45 15.99 -3.83
C TYR A 196 -0.17 14.49 -3.89
N LEU A 197 0.29 13.91 -2.78
CA LEU A 197 0.74 12.52 -2.72
C LEU A 197 -0.32 11.60 -2.09
N ILE A 198 -1.33 12.15 -1.42
CA ILE A 198 -2.43 11.36 -0.86
C ILE A 198 -3.44 11.06 -1.96
N LYS A 199 -3.17 9.99 -2.72
CA LYS A 199 -4.01 9.48 -3.81
C LYS A 199 -4.02 7.95 -3.75
N PRO A 200 -5.06 7.28 -4.29
CA PRO A 200 -5.03 5.83 -4.47
C PRO A 200 -3.80 5.38 -5.28
N HIS A 201 -3.24 4.22 -4.93
CA HIS A 201 -2.07 3.63 -5.61
C HIS A 201 -0.81 4.49 -5.50
N LYS A 202 -0.72 5.18 -4.36
CA LYS A 202 0.47 5.85 -3.86
C LYS A 202 0.66 5.37 -2.44
N ALA A 203 1.83 4.83 -2.13
CA ALA A 203 2.07 4.18 -0.86
C ALA A 203 1.67 5.03 0.35
N ILE A 204 1.97 6.35 0.34
CA ILE A 204 1.56 7.24 1.44
C ILE A 204 0.06 7.53 1.46
N GLY A 205 -0.57 7.58 0.29
CA GLY A 205 -2.02 7.70 0.17
C GLY A 205 -2.74 6.48 0.73
N ASP A 206 -2.26 5.29 0.36
CA ASP A 206 -2.82 4.03 0.85
C ASP A 206 -2.54 3.84 2.35
N ALA A 207 -1.36 4.17 2.86
CA ALA A 207 -1.12 4.21 4.31
C ALA A 207 -2.08 5.14 5.07
N CYS A 208 -2.41 6.32 4.51
CA CYS A 208 -3.42 7.21 5.09
C CYS A 208 -4.81 6.56 5.08
N ARG A 209 -5.20 5.91 3.98
CA ARG A 209 -6.49 5.23 3.85
C ARG A 209 -6.61 4.07 4.83
N ILE A 210 -5.57 3.25 4.97
CA ILE A 210 -5.51 2.16 5.97
C ILE A 210 -5.67 2.73 7.38
N PHE A 211 -4.98 3.83 7.70
CA PHE A 211 -5.11 4.50 9.00
C PHE A 211 -6.55 4.98 9.27
N ILE A 212 -7.21 5.61 8.30
CA ILE A 212 -8.59 6.07 8.48
C ILE A 212 -9.56 4.90 8.60
N VAL A 213 -9.41 3.83 7.80
CA VAL A 213 -10.20 2.59 7.96
C VAL A 213 -10.03 2.02 9.36
N TYR A 214 -8.81 2.03 9.90
CA TYR A 214 -8.55 1.59 11.27
C TYR A 214 -9.28 2.46 12.30
N LYS A 215 -9.23 3.79 12.15
CA LYS A 215 -9.92 4.73 13.05
C LYS A 215 -11.43 4.53 13.01
N GLU A 216 -12.02 4.35 11.83
CA GLU A 216 -13.44 4.05 11.66
C GLU A 216 -13.82 2.70 12.30
N PHE A 217 -13.06 1.63 11.99
CA PHE A 217 -13.36 0.30 12.51
C PHE A 217 -13.28 0.21 14.03
N TYR A 218 -12.30 0.86 14.67
CA TYR A 218 -12.12 0.78 16.12
C TYR A 218 -12.82 1.91 16.90
N GLY A 219 -13.01 3.08 16.29
CA GLY A 219 -13.60 4.25 16.94
C GLY A 219 -15.12 4.31 16.84
N VAL A 220 -15.71 3.85 15.73
CA VAL A 220 -17.16 3.85 15.49
C VAL A 220 -17.62 2.52 14.84
N LYS A 221 -17.14 1.40 15.40
CA LYS A 221 -17.27 0.05 14.85
C LYS A 221 -18.68 -0.29 14.33
N HIS A 222 -19.72 0.01 15.12
CA HIS A 222 -21.09 -0.33 14.77
C HIS A 222 -21.54 0.39 13.49
N GLU A 223 -21.29 1.70 13.38
CA GLU A 223 -21.62 2.49 12.19
C GLU A 223 -20.82 1.99 10.98
N PHE A 224 -19.51 1.78 11.14
CA PHE A 224 -18.64 1.27 10.08
C PHE A 224 -19.14 -0.07 9.52
N VAL A 225 -19.44 -1.04 10.39
CA VAL A 225 -19.93 -2.37 9.97
C VAL A 225 -21.29 -2.25 9.29
N GLN A 226 -22.19 -1.40 9.79
CA GLN A 226 -23.50 -1.18 9.17
C GLN A 226 -23.36 -0.56 7.77
N GLN A 227 -22.48 0.42 7.59
CA GLN A 227 -22.19 1.01 6.28
C GLN A 227 -21.65 -0.04 5.30
N CYS A 228 -20.76 -0.94 5.76
CA CYS A 228 -20.26 -2.05 4.95
C CYS A 228 -21.37 -3.00 4.51
N ARG A 229 -22.28 -3.38 5.42
CA ARG A 229 -23.43 -4.24 5.09
C ARG A 229 -24.37 -3.58 4.09
N ASN A 230 -24.69 -2.30 4.31
CA ASN A 230 -25.52 -1.52 3.40
C ASN A 230 -24.91 -1.48 1.99
N TYR A 231 -23.60 -1.30 1.89
CA TYR A 231 -22.88 -1.33 0.61
C TYR A 231 -23.02 -2.69 -0.10
N ILE A 232 -22.86 -3.80 0.62
CA ILE A 232 -23.00 -5.16 0.07
C ILE A 232 -24.42 -5.36 -0.47
N HIS A 233 -25.45 -5.03 0.33
CA HIS A 233 -26.85 -5.16 -0.04
C HIS A 233 -27.21 -4.29 -1.25
N ALA A 234 -26.80 -3.02 -1.26
CA ALA A 234 -27.15 -2.08 -2.33
C ALA A 234 -26.54 -2.45 -3.69
N ASN A 235 -25.40 -3.16 -3.70
CA ASN A 235 -24.65 -3.46 -4.92
C ASN A 235 -24.73 -4.93 -5.35
N ASN A 236 -25.61 -5.74 -4.73
CA ASN A 236 -25.75 -7.19 -4.97
C ASN A 236 -24.38 -7.89 -5.04
N VAL A 237 -23.45 -7.52 -4.14
CA VAL A 237 -22.12 -8.11 -4.14
C VAL A 237 -22.25 -9.52 -3.57
N VAL A 238 -22.36 -10.52 -4.46
CA VAL A 238 -22.29 -11.93 -4.08
C VAL A 238 -20.87 -12.21 -3.59
N ASP A 239 -20.76 -12.88 -2.43
CA ASP A 239 -19.47 -13.29 -1.89
C ASP A 239 -18.77 -14.22 -2.89
N GLU A 240 -17.62 -13.80 -3.40
CA GLU A 240 -16.67 -14.71 -4.03
C GLU A 240 -15.99 -15.46 -2.88
N SER A 241 -16.46 -16.69 -2.64
CA SER A 241 -15.97 -17.64 -1.64
C SER A 241 -14.47 -17.92 -1.79
#